data_AF-A0A645HSS9-F1
#
_entry.id   AF-A0A645HSS9-F1
#
_cell.length_a   1.000
_cell.length_b   1.000
_cell.length_c   1.000
_cell.angle_alpha   90.00
_cell.angle_beta   90.00
_cell.angle_gamma   90.00
#
_symmetry.space_group_name_H-M   'P 1'
#
loop_
_entity.id
_entity.type
_entity.pdbx_description
1 polymer ?
#
loop_
_entity_poly.entity_id
_entity_poly.type
_entity_poly.pdbx_seq_one_letter_code
_entity_poly.pdbx_strand_id
1 'polypeptide(L)'
;MQSARRTLATLPALMQDLGSAQLRSEMAEAALMAGLAFSNTKTALAHSLSYDITLQHGVPHGLACSFSLPLVLEMALGADAAADAALLSIFDAGTPAAAVECLRGVLQGLGVATDPAHYGVPSQAWSAMVQKAASGPRGRNFIRSLN
;
A
#
# COMPACT_ATOMS: atom_id res chain seq x y z
N MET A 1 11.70 3.31 2.62
CA MET A 1 12.28 2.59 1.45
C MET A 1 12.80 1.21 1.83
N GLN A 2 13.77 1.10 2.76
CA GLN A 2 14.37 -0.21 3.10
C GLN A 2 13.36 -1.26 3.60
N SER A 3 12.42 -0.87 4.48
CA SER A 3 11.35 -1.77 4.94
C SER A 3 10.47 -2.29 3.81
N ALA A 4 10.11 -1.43 2.86
CA ALA A 4 9.30 -1.80 1.69
C ALA A 4 10.05 -2.80 0.80
N ARG A 5 11.31 -2.54 0.47
CA ARG A 5 12.14 -3.47 -0.31
C ARG A 5 12.28 -4.84 0.36
N ARG A 6 12.53 -4.87 1.68
CA ARG A 6 12.62 -6.13 2.44
C ARG A 6 11.28 -6.86 2.47
N THR A 7 10.18 -6.15 2.67
CA THR A 7 8.83 -6.75 2.63
C THR A 7 8.56 -7.40 1.27
N LEU A 8 8.84 -6.69 0.17
CA LEU A 8 8.61 -7.19 -1.19
C LEU A 8 9.48 -8.42 -1.53
N ALA A 9 10.68 -8.51 -0.98
CA ALA A 9 11.56 -9.68 -1.16
C ALA A 9 11.16 -10.85 -0.26
N THR A 10 10.89 -10.60 1.02
CA THR A 10 10.70 -11.65 2.03
C THR A 10 9.30 -12.23 2.03
N LEU A 11 8.24 -11.41 1.86
CA LEU A 11 6.86 -11.87 2.02
C LEU A 11 6.46 -12.97 1.01
N PRO A 12 6.77 -12.85 -0.31
CA PRO A 12 6.47 -13.93 -1.25
C PRO A 12 7.18 -15.24 -0.91
N ALA A 13 8.46 -15.17 -0.50
CA ALA A 13 9.21 -16.34 -0.08
C ALA A 13 8.63 -16.97 1.20
N LEU A 14 8.27 -16.14 2.19
CA LEU A 14 7.65 -16.59 3.43
C LEU A 14 6.31 -17.29 3.20
N MET A 15 5.52 -16.82 2.22
CA MET A 15 4.26 -17.46 1.85
C MET A 15 4.44 -18.87 1.28
N GLN A 16 5.62 -19.19 0.72
CA GLN A 16 5.94 -20.54 0.24
C GLN A 16 6.52 -21.44 1.34
N ASP A 17 7.10 -20.86 2.40
CA ASP A 17 7.64 -21.58 3.55
C ASP A 17 7.38 -20.84 4.86
N LEU A 18 6.17 -21.02 5.40
CA LEU A 18 5.73 -20.41 6.65
C LEU A 18 6.52 -20.91 7.87
N GLY A 19 7.21 -22.05 7.76
CA GLY A 19 8.01 -22.65 8.82
C GLY A 19 9.41 -22.03 8.98
N SER A 20 9.88 -21.29 7.98
CA SER A 20 11.21 -20.69 8.00
C SER A 20 11.35 -19.62 9.08
N ALA A 21 12.08 -19.95 10.16
CA ALA A 21 12.40 -19.01 11.23
C ALA A 21 13.18 -17.79 10.71
N GLN A 22 14.03 -17.99 9.69
CA GLN A 22 14.77 -16.91 9.06
C GLN A 22 13.84 -15.93 8.35
N LEU A 23 12.98 -16.40 7.44
CA LEU A 23 12.06 -15.53 6.69
C LEU A 23 11.07 -14.81 7.62
N ARG A 24 10.61 -15.49 8.69
CA ARG A 24 9.78 -14.85 9.73
C ARG A 24 10.52 -13.72 10.46
N SER A 25 11.81 -13.92 10.75
CA SER A 25 12.64 -12.90 11.41
C SER A 25 12.89 -11.69 10.50
N GLU A 26 13.20 -11.94 9.22
CA GLU A 26 13.36 -10.89 8.22
C GLU A 26 12.08 -10.07 8.04
N MET A 27 10.92 -10.72 7.98
CA MET A 27 9.62 -10.05 7.87
C MET A 27 9.29 -9.25 9.13
N ALA A 28 9.59 -9.78 10.33
CA ALA A 28 9.40 -9.07 11.59
C ALA A 28 10.25 -7.79 11.67
N GLU A 29 11.51 -7.87 11.22
CA GLU A 29 12.40 -6.70 11.16
C GLU A 29 11.90 -5.68 10.11
N ALA A 30 11.46 -6.13 8.93
CA ALA A 30 10.85 -5.24 7.93
C ALA A 30 9.62 -4.50 8.49
N ALA A 31 8.76 -5.20 9.23
CA ALA A 31 7.61 -4.62 9.91
C ALA A 31 8.01 -3.63 11.01
N LEU A 32 9.03 -3.94 11.82
CA LEU A 32 9.55 -3.02 12.84
C LEU A 32 10.07 -1.72 12.22
N MET A 33 10.85 -1.82 11.16
CA MET A 33 11.37 -0.66 10.43
C MET A 33 10.25 0.20 9.83
N ALA A 34 9.21 -0.43 9.28
CA ALA A 34 8.02 0.28 8.82
C ALA A 34 7.31 0.99 9.98
N GLY A 35 7.19 0.32 11.13
CA GLY A 35 6.64 0.86 12.38
C GLY A 35 7.36 2.13 12.85
N LEU A 36 8.69 2.08 12.91
CA LEU A 36 9.53 3.21 13.30
C LEU A 36 9.44 4.38 12.31
N ALA A 37 9.33 4.10 11.02
CA ALA A 37 9.18 5.15 10.02
C ALA A 37 7.82 5.86 10.16
N PHE A 38 6.72 5.09 10.22
CA PHE A 38 5.38 5.67 10.29
C PHE A 38 5.10 6.36 11.63
N SER A 39 5.68 5.91 12.74
CA SER A 39 5.49 6.55 14.05
C SER A 39 6.01 7.99 14.07
N ASN A 40 7.00 8.32 13.25
CA ASN A 40 7.57 9.65 13.13
C ASN A 40 6.89 10.53 12.06
N THR A 41 6.38 9.92 10.97
CA THR A 41 5.83 10.66 9.83
C THR A 41 4.30 10.71 9.78
N LYS A 42 3.62 9.91 10.63
CA LYS A 42 2.16 9.68 10.64
C LYS A 42 1.65 8.97 9.36
N THR A 43 0.45 8.38 9.44
CA THR A 43 -0.12 7.57 8.35
C THR A 43 -0.68 8.41 7.19
N ALA A 44 -0.62 7.85 5.98
CA ALA A 44 -1.10 8.46 4.74
C ALA A 44 -2.52 8.02 4.32
N LEU A 45 -2.88 8.31 3.06
CA LEU A 45 -4.18 8.09 2.42
C LEU A 45 -4.67 6.62 2.46
N ALA A 46 -3.81 5.64 2.16
CA ALA A 46 -4.17 4.22 2.14
C ALA A 46 -4.76 3.73 3.48
N HIS A 47 -4.18 4.17 4.60
CA HIS A 47 -4.71 3.87 5.93
C HIS A 47 -6.02 4.59 6.24
N SER A 48 -6.20 5.82 5.74
CA SER A 48 -7.46 6.54 5.94
C SER A 48 -8.61 5.86 5.19
N LEU A 49 -8.32 5.40 3.97
CA LEU A 49 -9.26 4.73 3.10
C LEU A 49 -9.66 3.34 3.65
N SER A 50 -8.70 2.59 4.19
CA SER A 50 -8.95 1.24 4.68
C SER A 50 -9.90 1.16 5.88
N TYR A 51 -10.01 2.21 6.71
CA TYR A 51 -10.99 2.24 7.81
C TYR A 51 -12.43 2.18 7.29
N ASP A 52 -12.77 3.00 6.30
CA ASP A 52 -14.13 3.02 5.75
C ASP A 52 -14.49 1.69 5.09
N ILE A 53 -13.55 1.09 4.35
CA ILE A 53 -13.72 -0.24 3.74
C ILE A 53 -13.96 -1.29 4.83
N THR A 54 -13.12 -1.30 5.87
CA THR A 54 -13.21 -2.29 6.96
C THR A 54 -14.54 -2.17 7.68
N LEU A 55 -14.97 -0.96 8.01
CA LEU A 55 -16.19 -0.70 8.78
C LEU A 55 -17.47 -0.95 7.98
N GLN A 56 -17.49 -0.57 6.70
CA GLN A 56 -18.70 -0.63 5.87
C GLN A 56 -18.86 -1.96 5.12
N HIS A 57 -17.76 -2.64 4.79
CA HIS A 57 -17.77 -3.86 3.98
C HIS A 57 -17.20 -5.09 4.72
N GLY A 58 -16.75 -4.95 5.98
CA GLY A 58 -16.25 -6.06 6.79
C GLY A 58 -14.91 -6.65 6.29
N VAL A 59 -14.22 -5.97 5.38
CA VAL A 59 -12.95 -6.45 4.82
C VAL A 59 -11.85 -6.35 5.87
N PRO A 60 -11.02 -7.39 6.08
CA PRO A 60 -9.88 -7.31 6.98
C PRO A 60 -8.96 -6.13 6.65
N HIS A 61 -8.58 -5.36 7.68
CA HIS A 61 -7.83 -4.11 7.52
C HIS A 61 -6.56 -4.24 6.67
N GLY A 62 -5.80 -5.34 6.86
CA GLY A 62 -4.60 -5.62 6.06
C GLY A 62 -4.90 -5.74 4.56
N LEU A 63 -5.99 -6.43 4.19
CA LEU A 63 -6.43 -6.54 2.79
C LEU A 63 -6.91 -5.19 2.26
N ALA A 64 -7.74 -4.48 3.04
CA ALA A 64 -8.24 -3.15 2.69
C ALA A 64 -7.11 -2.14 2.44
N CYS A 65 -6.05 -2.17 3.26
CA CYS A 65 -4.82 -1.42 3.00
C CYS A 65 -4.16 -1.88 1.70
N SER A 66 -3.91 -3.19 1.55
CA SER A 66 -3.13 -3.76 0.45
C SER A 66 -3.68 -3.45 -0.95
N PHE A 67 -4.95 -3.77 -1.23
CA PHE A 67 -5.49 -3.59 -2.59
C PHE A 67 -5.65 -2.12 -2.98
N SER A 68 -5.64 -1.20 -2.01
CA SER A 68 -5.67 0.25 -2.25
C SER A 68 -4.30 0.84 -2.61
N LEU A 69 -3.20 0.15 -2.30
CA LEU A 69 -1.84 0.66 -2.50
C LEU A 69 -1.50 1.01 -3.96
N PRO A 70 -1.89 0.23 -4.98
CA PRO A 70 -1.61 0.60 -6.37
C PRO A 70 -2.20 1.96 -6.75
N LEU A 71 -3.46 2.23 -6.39
CA LEU A 71 -4.09 3.53 -6.62
C LEU A 71 -3.36 4.64 -5.86
N VAL A 72 -3.04 4.42 -4.59
CA VAL A 72 -2.35 5.43 -3.77
C VAL A 72 -0.94 5.72 -4.32
N LEU A 73 -0.24 4.72 -4.85
CA LEU A 73 1.04 4.89 -5.52
C LEU A 73 0.88 5.71 -6.81
N GLU A 74 -0.09 5.36 -7.66
CA GLU A 74 -0.42 6.12 -8.88
C GLU A 74 -0.69 7.61 -8.57
N MET A 75 -1.45 7.88 -7.51
CA MET A 75 -1.79 9.25 -7.10
C MET A 75 -0.59 10.04 -6.56
N ALA A 76 0.34 9.35 -5.88
CA ALA A 76 1.53 9.98 -5.30
C ALA A 76 2.57 10.33 -6.37
N LEU A 77 2.71 9.50 -7.41
CA LEU A 77 3.69 9.69 -8.46
C LEU A 77 3.42 10.97 -9.27
N GLY A 78 4.48 11.70 -9.61
CA GLY A 78 4.42 12.98 -10.30
C GLY A 78 3.97 14.14 -9.42
N ALA A 79 3.97 13.99 -8.09
CA ALA A 79 3.72 15.08 -7.15
C ALA A 79 5.02 15.78 -6.72
N ASP A 80 6.11 15.03 -6.55
CA ASP A 80 7.42 15.54 -6.17
C ASP A 80 8.53 14.62 -6.73
N ALA A 81 9.57 15.21 -7.32
CA ALA A 81 10.61 14.46 -8.00
C ALA A 81 11.46 13.59 -7.05
N ALA A 82 11.70 14.04 -5.81
CA ALA A 82 12.47 13.27 -4.84
C ALA A 82 11.65 12.10 -4.29
N ALA A 83 10.36 12.31 -4.04
CA ALA A 83 9.43 11.27 -3.68
C ALA A 83 9.29 10.22 -4.81
N ASP A 84 9.19 10.66 -6.06
CA ASP A 84 9.13 9.78 -7.22
C ASP A 84 10.39 8.90 -7.31
N ALA A 85 11.58 9.49 -7.21
CA ALA A 85 12.83 8.73 -7.22
C ALA A 85 12.87 7.69 -6.08
N ALA A 86 12.43 8.07 -4.88
CA ALA A 86 12.35 7.18 -3.73
C ALA A 86 11.36 6.03 -3.96
N LEU A 87 10.16 6.31 -4.49
CA LEU A 87 9.12 5.31 -4.77
C LEU A 87 9.54 4.35 -5.88
N LEU A 88 10.06 4.87 -6.99
CA LEU A 88 10.57 4.06 -8.11
C LEU A 88 11.70 3.14 -7.66
N SER A 89 12.59 3.62 -6.79
CA SER A 89 13.67 2.81 -6.24
C SER A 89 13.19 1.64 -5.39
N ILE A 90 11.95 1.62 -4.88
CA ILE A 90 11.45 0.47 -4.11
C ILE A 90 11.26 -0.76 -5.01
N PHE A 91 10.89 -0.52 -6.27
CA PHE A 91 10.53 -1.54 -7.25
C PHE A 91 11.61 -1.74 -8.33
N ASP A 92 12.75 -1.03 -8.22
CA ASP A 92 13.78 -0.96 -9.27
C ASP A 92 13.18 -0.60 -10.64
N ALA A 93 12.17 0.28 -10.64
CA ALA A 93 11.37 0.61 -11.80
C ALA A 93 11.87 1.87 -12.52
N GLY A 94 11.96 1.83 -13.85
CA GLY A 94 12.34 2.99 -14.67
C GLY A 94 11.19 3.96 -14.95
N THR A 95 9.94 3.58 -14.69
CA THR A 95 8.75 4.41 -14.94
C THR A 95 7.69 4.24 -13.85
N PRO A 96 6.84 5.27 -13.62
CA PRO A 96 5.68 5.18 -12.72
C PRO A 96 4.79 3.97 -13.00
N ALA A 97 4.46 3.73 -14.27
CA ALA A 97 3.61 2.61 -14.67
C ALA A 97 4.23 1.25 -14.33
N ALA A 98 5.55 1.09 -14.50
CA ALA A 98 6.24 -0.14 -14.15
C ALA A 98 6.25 -0.40 -12.63
N ALA A 99 6.41 0.64 -11.81
CA ALA A 99 6.35 0.51 -10.35
C ALA A 99 4.95 0.06 -9.87
N VAL A 100 3.90 0.66 -10.43
CA VAL A 100 2.51 0.30 -10.14
C VAL A 100 2.21 -1.13 -10.56
N GLU A 101 2.61 -1.52 -11.77
CA GLU A 101 2.39 -2.88 -12.27
C GLU A 101 3.16 -3.93 -11.45
N CYS A 102 4.40 -3.63 -11.05
CA CYS A 102 5.16 -4.49 -10.14
C CYS A 102 4.42 -4.71 -8.82
N LEU A 103 3.90 -3.65 -8.20
CA LEU A 103 3.12 -3.75 -6.98
C LEU A 103 1.83 -4.57 -7.18
N ARG A 104 1.11 -4.36 -8.30
CA ARG A 104 -0.08 -5.16 -8.63
C ARG A 104 0.26 -6.65 -8.76
N GLY A 105 1.34 -6.97 -9.48
CA GLY A 105 1.81 -8.34 -9.66
C GLY A 105 2.20 -9.01 -8.35
N VAL A 106 2.90 -8.32 -7.45
CA VAL A 106 3.25 -8.86 -6.12
C VAL A 106 1.98 -9.14 -5.31
N LEU A 107 1.02 -8.21 -5.27
CA LEU A 107 -0.23 -8.41 -4.55
C LEU A 107 -1.02 -9.60 -5.10
N GLN A 108 -1.15 -9.70 -6.42
CA GLN A 108 -1.82 -10.83 -7.07
C GLN A 108 -1.10 -12.15 -6.80
N GLY A 109 0.23 -12.18 -6.82
CA GLY A 109 1.04 -13.35 -6.46
C GLY A 109 0.86 -13.79 -5.01
N LEU A 110 0.44 -12.88 -4.13
CA LEU A 110 0.06 -13.16 -2.74
C LEU A 110 -1.43 -13.52 -2.57
N GLY A 111 -2.18 -13.63 -3.67
CA GLY A 111 -3.62 -13.92 -3.65
C GLY A 111 -4.51 -12.72 -3.30
N VAL A 112 -3.97 -11.50 -3.37
CA VAL A 112 -4.72 -10.26 -3.12
C VAL A 112 -5.18 -9.68 -4.45
N ALA A 113 -6.48 -9.74 -4.72
CA ALA A 113 -7.09 -9.03 -5.84
C ALA A 113 -6.86 -7.52 -5.70
N THR A 114 -6.66 -6.82 -6.82
CA THR A 114 -6.44 -5.36 -6.87
C THR A 114 -7.67 -4.57 -7.32
N ASP A 115 -8.79 -5.26 -7.57
CA ASP A 115 -10.11 -4.68 -7.84
C ASP A 115 -10.93 -4.64 -6.53
N PRO A 116 -11.33 -3.44 -6.04
CA PRO A 116 -12.18 -3.30 -4.86
C PRO A 116 -13.51 -4.08 -4.96
N ALA A 117 -14.05 -4.28 -6.18
CA ALA A 117 -15.30 -5.01 -6.36
C ALA A 117 -15.19 -6.48 -5.93
N HIS A 118 -13.99 -7.08 -6.01
CA HIS A 118 -13.72 -8.43 -5.50
C HIS A 118 -14.02 -8.57 -4.00
N TYR A 119 -13.89 -7.49 -3.25
CA TYR A 119 -14.14 -7.44 -1.80
C TYR A 119 -15.51 -6.84 -1.45
N GLY A 120 -16.42 -6.74 -2.43
CA GLY A 120 -17.76 -6.20 -2.22
C GLY A 120 -17.82 -4.68 -2.14
N VAL A 121 -16.81 -3.96 -2.61
CA VAL A 121 -16.78 -2.49 -2.67
C VAL A 121 -17.12 -2.03 -4.10
N PRO A 122 -18.37 -1.60 -4.37
CA PRO A 122 -18.77 -1.19 -5.72
C PRO A 122 -18.10 0.13 -6.11
N SER A 123 -17.90 0.35 -7.42
CA SER A 123 -17.12 1.48 -7.95
C SER A 123 -17.61 2.85 -7.47
N GLN A 124 -18.94 3.04 -7.34
CA GLN A 124 -19.50 4.30 -6.83
C GLN A 124 -19.13 4.55 -5.36
N ALA A 125 -19.22 3.51 -4.52
CA ALA A 125 -18.82 3.60 -3.12
C ALA A 125 -17.30 3.82 -3.01
N TRP A 126 -16.51 3.13 -3.84
CA TRP A 126 -15.06 3.30 -3.91
C TRP A 126 -14.66 4.76 -4.19
N SER A 127 -15.20 5.38 -5.24
CA SER A 127 -14.89 6.78 -5.57
C SER A 127 -15.26 7.73 -4.42
N ALA A 128 -16.42 7.54 -3.79
CA ALA A 128 -16.83 8.35 -2.64
C ALA A 128 -15.90 8.17 -1.43
N MET A 129 -15.46 6.94 -1.15
CA MET A 129 -14.51 6.65 -0.08
C MET A 129 -13.14 7.27 -0.34
N VAL A 130 -12.63 7.23 -1.59
CA VAL A 130 -11.36 7.85 -1.97
C VAL A 130 -11.42 9.37 -1.75
N GLN A 131 -12.48 10.03 -2.22
CA GLN A 131 -12.67 11.48 -2.01
C GLN A 131 -12.77 11.84 -0.53
N LYS A 132 -13.57 11.09 0.23
CA LYS A 132 -13.70 11.28 1.68
C LYS A 132 -12.35 11.10 2.39
N ALA A 133 -11.61 10.05 2.08
CA ALA A 133 -10.31 9.77 2.68
C ALA A 133 -9.30 10.89 2.38
N ALA A 134 -9.31 11.43 1.17
CA ALA A 134 -8.42 12.53 0.76
C ALA A 134 -8.74 13.86 1.44
N SER A 135 -10.03 14.17 1.62
CA SER A 135 -10.47 15.39 2.33
C SER A 135 -10.28 15.32 3.86
N GLY A 136 -10.11 14.11 4.40
CA GLY A 136 -9.96 13.88 5.84
C GLY A 136 -8.61 14.35 6.42
N PRO A 137 -8.49 14.44 7.76
CA PRO A 137 -7.28 14.94 8.43
C PRO A 137 -5.99 14.19 8.06
N ARG A 138 -6.08 12.89 7.78
CA ARG A 138 -4.94 12.05 7.35
C ARG A 138 -4.69 12.15 5.84
N GLY A 139 -5.74 12.32 5.04
CA GLY A 139 -5.63 12.59 3.61
C GLY A 139 -4.88 13.88 3.30
N ARG A 140 -5.04 14.92 4.14
CA ARG A 140 -4.28 16.18 4.03
C ARG A 140 -2.77 16.04 4.25
N ASN A 141 -2.31 14.93 4.84
CA ASN A 141 -0.86 14.63 4.94
C ASN A 141 -0.34 13.92 3.68
N PHE A 142 -1.19 13.61 2.71
CA PHE A 142 -0.79 13.02 1.44
C PHE A 142 -0.09 14.06 0.57
N ILE A 143 0.90 13.62 -0.20
CA ILE A 143 1.77 14.50 -0.98
C ILE A 143 1.04 15.32 -2.05
N ARG A 144 -0.15 14.88 -2.47
CA ARG A 144 -1.00 15.55 -3.44
C ARG A 144 -2.34 15.97 -2.81
N SER A 145 -2.79 17.19 -3.09
CA SER A 145 -4.18 17.59 -2.84
C SER A 145 -5.07 17.10 -3.99
N LEU A 146 -6.14 16.38 -3.65
CA LEU A 146 -7.18 16.02 -4.63
C LEU A 146 -8.21 17.15 -4.65
N ASN A 147 -8.05 18.08 -5.58
CA ASN A 147 -9.01 19.15 -5.86
C ASN A 147 -9.85 18.77 -7.08
#